data_AF-A0A5F2HWZ0-F1
#
_entry.id   AF-A0A5F2HWZ0-F1
#
_cell.length_a   1.000
_cell.length_b   1.000
_cell.length_c   1.000
_cell.angle_alpha   90.00
_cell.angle_beta   90.00
_cell.angle_gamma   90.00
#
_symmetry.space_group_name_H-M   'P 1'
#
loop_
_entity.id
_entity.type
_entity.pdbx_description
1 polymer ?
#
loop_
_entity_poly.entity_id
_entity_poly.type
_entity_poly.pdbx_seq_one_letter_code
_entity_poly.pdbx_strand_id
1 'polypeptide(L)'
;FRIEPEAAPTQAPPQKHRAEEQPARRPRTPRPDVAVVIPSETDVFDEPDIQQAAPPPATGPRKRSLLARLFFGAFGVLVSLAVGLWTDRLIRDLFARAEWLGWLAAGTAAIALLSLLV
;
A
#
# COMPACT_ATOMS: atom_id res chain seq x y z
N PHE A 1 -44.83 37.00 0.19
CA PHE A 1 -45.08 37.84 -1.01
C PHE A 1 -43.75 37.98 -1.75
N ARG A 2 -43.45 37.18 -2.79
CA ARG A 2 -43.93 37.27 -4.21
C ARG A 2 -43.34 38.54 -4.86
N ILE A 3 -42.54 38.58 -5.95
CA ILE A 3 -42.37 37.77 -7.19
C ILE A 3 -40.90 37.91 -7.70
N GLU A 4 -40.43 36.89 -8.42
CA GLU A 4 -39.24 36.83 -9.30
C GLU A 4 -39.17 37.94 -10.38
N PRO A 5 -38.06 38.04 -11.14
CA PRO A 5 -37.98 37.24 -12.36
C PRO A 5 -36.63 36.52 -12.57
N GLU A 6 -36.73 35.21 -12.70
CA GLU A 6 -35.91 34.35 -13.54
C GLU A 6 -36.04 34.80 -15.01
N ALA A 7 -34.91 34.93 -15.73
CA ALA A 7 -34.82 34.64 -17.17
C ALA A 7 -33.36 34.67 -17.67
N ALA A 8 -32.80 33.48 -17.91
CA ALA A 8 -31.85 33.21 -19.01
C ALA A 8 -32.56 33.45 -20.39
N PRO A 9 -31.97 33.27 -21.61
CA PRO A 9 -30.67 32.65 -21.93
C PRO A 9 -29.93 33.21 -23.20
N THR A 10 -28.73 32.66 -23.47
CA THR A 10 -28.10 32.35 -24.78
C THR A 10 -27.87 33.45 -25.85
N GLN A 11 -26.62 33.57 -26.35
CA GLN A 11 -26.24 33.36 -27.77
C GLN A 11 -24.74 33.62 -28.03
N ALA A 12 -24.14 32.77 -28.87
CA ALA A 12 -22.72 32.73 -29.26
C ALA A 12 -22.42 33.64 -30.50
N PRO A 13 -21.23 33.56 -31.13
CA PRO A 13 -20.14 34.55 -31.18
C PRO A 13 -20.05 35.40 -32.48
N PRO A 14 -19.16 36.42 -32.54
CA PRO A 14 -18.39 36.64 -33.78
C PRO A 14 -16.91 37.11 -33.61
N GLN A 15 -16.04 36.39 -34.33
CA GLN A 15 -14.95 36.80 -35.24
C GLN A 15 -14.04 38.04 -34.99
N LYS A 16 -12.73 37.72 -35.04
CA LYS A 16 -11.62 38.33 -35.83
C LYS A 16 -11.24 39.79 -35.59
N HIS A 17 -10.00 39.99 -35.12
CA HIS A 17 -9.06 40.93 -35.76
C HIS A 17 -7.69 40.24 -35.92
N ARG A 18 -7.12 40.41 -37.11
CA ARG A 18 -5.88 39.82 -37.64
C ARG A 18 -4.87 40.94 -37.89
N ALA A 19 -3.59 40.64 -37.65
CA ALA A 19 -2.36 41.42 -37.96
C ALA A 19 -2.17 42.68 -37.08
N GLU A 20 -0.99 42.97 -36.54
CA GLU A 20 0.29 43.22 -37.23
C GLU A 20 1.54 42.75 -36.45
N GLU A 21 2.64 42.60 -37.21
CA GLU A 21 3.89 41.90 -36.93
C GLU A 21 4.69 42.25 -35.65
N GLN A 22 5.18 41.20 -34.97
CA GLN A 22 6.50 41.25 -34.29
C GLN A 22 7.45 40.30 -35.03
N PRO A 23 8.60 40.76 -35.55
CA PRO A 23 9.52 39.90 -36.27
C PRO A 23 10.19 38.91 -35.31
N ALA A 24 10.07 37.62 -35.62
CA ALA A 24 10.69 36.53 -34.87
C ALA A 24 12.22 36.70 -34.81
N ARG A 25 12.79 36.76 -33.60
CA ARG A 25 14.25 36.74 -33.40
C ARG A 25 14.82 35.42 -33.95
N ARG A 26 15.73 35.52 -34.92
CA ARG A 26 16.52 34.37 -35.39
C ARG A 26 17.61 34.03 -34.36
N PRO A 27 17.84 32.74 -34.05
CA PRO A 27 18.95 32.32 -33.19
C PRO A 27 20.30 32.54 -33.89
N ARG A 28 21.28 33.08 -33.16
CA ARG A 28 22.68 33.21 -33.60
C ARG A 28 23.52 32.14 -32.92
N THR A 29 24.21 31.31 -33.70
CA THR A 29 25.21 30.36 -33.22
C THR A 29 26.48 31.11 -32.76
N PRO A 30 27.06 30.78 -31.59
CA PRO A 30 28.33 31.34 -31.18
C PRO A 30 29.48 30.79 -32.06
N ARG A 31 30.46 31.64 -32.37
CA ARG A 31 31.64 31.28 -33.17
C ARG A 31 32.62 30.45 -32.34
N PRO A 32 33.27 29.42 -32.91
CA PRO A 32 34.15 28.51 -32.18
C PRO A 32 35.59 29.02 -32.21
N ASP A 33 35.82 30.24 -31.72
CA ASP A 33 37.20 30.74 -31.64
C ASP A 33 37.55 31.15 -30.21
N VAL A 34 38.51 30.39 -29.68
CA VAL A 34 39.26 30.57 -28.43
C VAL A 34 38.46 30.40 -27.13
N ALA A 35 38.09 29.15 -26.83
CA ALA A 35 37.97 28.68 -25.45
C ALA A 35 39.15 27.76 -25.16
N VAL A 36 40.25 28.32 -24.64
CA VAL A 36 41.36 27.51 -24.12
C VAL A 36 40.87 26.84 -22.84
N VAL A 37 40.49 25.57 -22.96
CA VAL A 37 40.20 24.71 -21.82
C VAL A 37 41.55 24.29 -21.23
N ILE A 38 41.88 24.84 -20.06
CA ILE A 38 43.01 24.35 -19.26
C ILE A 38 42.44 23.22 -18.39
N PRO A 39 42.71 21.94 -18.69
CA PRO A 39 42.30 20.86 -17.81
C PRO A 39 43.06 20.99 -16.49
N SER A 40 42.34 20.95 -15.37
CA SER A 40 42.92 20.90 -14.03
C SER A 40 43.62 19.55 -13.81
N GLU A 41 44.82 19.55 -13.22
CA GLU A 41 45.66 18.36 -13.00
C GLU A 41 45.07 17.31 -12.04
N THR A 42 43.96 17.61 -11.38
CA THR A 42 43.25 16.67 -10.50
C THR A 42 41.86 16.41 -11.07
N ASP A 43 41.69 15.23 -11.67
CA ASP A 43 40.39 14.73 -12.12
C ASP A 43 39.69 14.03 -10.94
N VAL A 44 38.65 14.67 -10.41
CA VAL A 44 37.83 14.16 -9.29
C VAL A 44 37.11 12.85 -9.67
N PHE A 45 36.99 12.53 -10.97
CA PHE A 45 36.41 11.28 -11.45
C PHE A 45 37.42 10.12 -11.58
N ASP A 46 38.73 10.39 -11.49
CA ASP A 46 39.79 9.36 -11.53
C ASP A 46 40.04 8.72 -10.15
N GLU A 47 39.42 9.22 -9.08
CA GLU A 47 39.56 8.65 -7.75
C GLU A 47 38.74 7.35 -7.65
N PRO A 48 39.37 6.17 -7.47
CA PRO A 48 38.71 4.88 -7.52
C PRO A 48 37.89 4.55 -6.24
N ASP A 49 37.40 5.57 -5.53
CA ASP A 49 36.70 5.40 -4.25
C ASP A 49 35.26 4.87 -4.40
N ILE A 50 34.74 4.84 -5.64
CA ILE A 50 33.40 4.28 -5.96
C ILE A 50 33.35 2.76 -5.70
N GLN A 51 34.48 2.04 -5.71
CA GLN A 51 34.48 0.58 -5.53
C GLN A 51 34.34 0.12 -4.08
N GLN A 52 34.65 0.97 -3.10
CA GLN A 52 34.66 0.55 -1.68
C GLN A 52 33.30 0.74 -0.98
N ALA A 53 32.35 1.41 -1.64
CA ALA A 53 31.00 1.67 -1.14
C ALA A 53 29.92 0.75 -1.75
N ALA A 54 30.28 -0.42 -2.28
CA ALA A 54 29.27 -1.38 -2.73
C ALA A 54 28.51 -1.92 -1.49
N PRO A 55 27.20 -1.64 -1.32
CA PRO A 55 26.43 -2.20 -0.22
C PRO A 55 26.42 -3.73 -0.32
N PRO A 56 26.39 -4.46 0.81
CA PRO A 56 26.30 -5.91 0.79
C PRO A 56 25.13 -6.34 -0.10
N PRO A 57 25.29 -7.42 -0.90
CA PRO A 57 24.27 -7.85 -1.84
C PRO A 57 22.96 -8.04 -1.08
N ALA A 58 21.90 -7.37 -1.56
CA ALA A 58 20.58 -7.47 -0.96
C ALA A 58 20.18 -8.95 -0.89
N THR A 59 20.10 -9.49 0.32
CA THR A 59 19.64 -10.86 0.54
C THR A 59 18.24 -10.97 -0.05
N GLY A 60 18.10 -11.73 -1.14
CA GLY A 60 16.82 -11.88 -1.84
C GLY A 60 15.72 -12.39 -0.90
N PRO A 61 14.45 -12.06 -1.16
CA PRO A 61 13.34 -12.45 -0.30
C PRO A 61 13.30 -13.98 -0.15
N ARG A 62 13.35 -14.46 1.10
CA ARG A 62 13.25 -15.89 1.43
C ARG A 62 11.96 -16.45 0.84
N LYS A 63 12.08 -17.44 -0.05
CA LYS A 63 10.93 -18.17 -0.64
C LYS A 63 10.21 -18.94 0.48
N ARG A 64 9.15 -18.35 1.02
CA ARG A 64 8.26 -19.04 1.98
C ARG A 64 7.51 -20.14 1.22
N SER A 65 7.57 -21.38 1.70
CA SER A 65 6.85 -22.50 1.09
C SER A 65 5.33 -22.27 1.18
N LEU A 66 4.65 -22.23 0.03
CA LEU A 66 3.19 -22.13 -0.04
C LEU A 66 2.51 -23.35 0.58
N LEU A 67 3.12 -24.53 0.42
CA LEU A 67 2.65 -25.77 1.05
C LEU A 67 2.73 -25.69 2.56
N ALA A 68 3.80 -25.12 3.11
CA ALA A 68 3.91 -24.92 4.55
C ALA A 68 2.81 -23.97 5.05
N ARG A 69 2.56 -22.85 4.35
CA ARG A 69 1.45 -21.95 4.69
C ARG A 69 0.09 -22.65 4.67
N LEU A 70 -0.17 -23.46 3.64
CA LEU A 70 -1.42 -24.20 3.53
C LEU A 70 -1.56 -25.27 4.62
N PHE A 71 -0.50 -26.02 4.89
CA PHE A 71 -0.46 -27.03 5.95
C PHE A 71 -0.74 -26.40 7.31
N PHE A 72 -0.05 -25.33 7.68
CA PHE A 72 -0.27 -24.67 8.98
C PHE A 72 -1.67 -24.04 9.07
N GLY A 73 -2.21 -23.51 7.97
CA GLY A 73 -3.60 -23.05 7.92
C GLY A 73 -4.59 -24.19 8.17
N ALA A 74 -4.50 -25.27 7.40
CA ALA A 74 -5.37 -26.44 7.54
C ALA A 74 -5.23 -27.12 8.91
N PHE A 75 -3.99 -27.24 9.41
CA PHE A 75 -3.69 -27.76 10.74
C PHE A 75 -4.30 -26.88 11.83
N GLY A 76 -4.21 -25.56 11.72
CA GLY A 76 -4.88 -24.63 12.63
C GLY A 76 -6.39 -24.82 12.66
N VAL A 77 -7.02 -24.99 11.49
CA VAL A 77 -8.46 -25.28 11.38
C VAL A 77 -8.80 -26.62 12.05
N LEU A 78 -8.02 -27.68 11.80
CA LEU A 78 -8.18 -28.99 12.45
C LEU A 78 -8.06 -28.89 13.97
N VAL A 79 -7.06 -28.18 14.49
CA VAL A 79 -6.85 -27.98 15.92
C VAL A 79 -8.01 -27.18 16.53
N SER A 80 -8.44 -26.10 15.88
CA SER A 80 -9.58 -25.30 16.34
C SER A 80 -10.86 -26.14 16.40
N LEU A 81 -11.11 -26.95 15.37
CA LEU A 81 -12.26 -27.86 15.35
C LEU A 81 -12.16 -28.94 16.43
N ALA A 82 -10.97 -29.51 16.66
CA ALA A 82 -10.76 -30.50 17.71
C ALA A 82 -11.05 -29.92 19.11
N VAL A 83 -10.55 -28.71 19.39
CA VAL A 83 -10.81 -28.00 20.65
C VAL A 83 -12.30 -27.66 20.78
N GLY A 84 -12.94 -27.22 19.71
CA GLY A 84 -14.38 -26.91 19.69
C GLY A 84 -15.24 -28.14 20.01
N LEU A 85 -15.00 -29.26 19.32
CA LEU A 85 -15.73 -30.52 19.56
C LEU A 85 -15.44 -31.10 20.95
N TRP A 86 -14.22 -30.95 21.45
CA TRP A 86 -13.86 -31.37 22.80
C TRP A 86 -14.62 -30.57 23.86
N THR A 87 -14.65 -29.24 23.70
CA THR A 87 -15.40 -28.34 24.60
C THR A 87 -16.90 -28.68 24.58
N ASP A 88 -17.46 -28.92 23.41
CA ASP A 88 -18.85 -29.31 23.21
C ASP A 88 -19.18 -30.68 23.87
N ARG A 89 -18.29 -31.67 23.74
CA ARG A 89 -18.41 -32.92 24.51
C ARG A 89 -18.31 -32.70 26.02
N LEU A 90 -17.36 -31.91 26.48
CA LEU A 90 -17.17 -31.61 27.89
C LEU A 90 -18.43 -30.98 28.50
N ILE A 91 -19.03 -30.00 27.82
CA ILE A 91 -20.27 -29.37 28.25
C ILE A 91 -21.39 -30.40 28.35
N ARG A 92 -21.56 -31.27 27.35
CA ARG A 92 -22.57 -32.34 27.37
C ARG A 92 -22.33 -33.35 28.50
N ASP A 93 -21.09 -33.75 28.74
CA ASP A 93 -20.73 -34.66 29.83
C ASP A 93 -21.03 -34.03 31.20
N LEU A 94 -20.85 -32.71 31.34
CA LEU A 94 -21.17 -31.97 32.55
C LEU A 94 -22.68 -31.87 32.77
N PHE A 95 -23.45 -31.55 31.71
CA PHE A 95 -24.92 -31.58 31.75
C PHE A 95 -25.46 -32.96 32.15
N ALA A 96 -24.91 -34.03 31.58
CA ALA A 96 -25.30 -35.39 31.89
C ALA A 96 -25.06 -35.79 33.36
N ARG A 97 -24.10 -35.14 34.02
CA ARG A 97 -23.80 -35.37 35.45
C ARG A 97 -24.67 -34.52 36.36
N ALA A 98 -24.78 -33.22 36.06
CA ALA A 98 -25.65 -32.31 36.78
C ALA A 98 -25.92 -31.05 35.95
N GLU A 99 -27.19 -30.66 35.86
CA GLU A 99 -27.65 -29.45 35.16
C GLU A 99 -26.85 -28.18 35.55
N TRP A 100 -26.56 -28.00 36.85
CA TRP A 100 -25.86 -26.79 37.32
C TRP A 100 -24.42 -26.66 36.81
N LEU A 101 -23.69 -27.77 36.62
CA LEU A 101 -22.35 -27.75 36.00
C LEU A 101 -22.43 -27.41 34.51
N GLY A 102 -23.49 -27.87 33.84
CA GLY A 102 -23.74 -27.58 32.44
C GLY A 102 -23.87 -26.07 32.18
N TRP A 103 -24.66 -25.38 32.99
CA TRP A 103 -24.80 -23.92 32.92
C TRP A 103 -23.50 -23.18 33.22
N LEU A 104 -22.70 -23.64 34.18
CA LEU A 104 -21.39 -23.06 34.47
C LEU A 104 -20.43 -23.22 33.29
N ALA A 105 -20.40 -24.40 32.67
CA ALA A 105 -19.57 -24.68 31.49
C ALA A 105 -20.01 -23.86 30.27
N ALA A 106 -21.33 -23.75 30.04
CA ALA A 106 -21.87 -22.94 28.95
C ALA A 106 -21.57 -21.44 29.15
N GLY A 107 -21.75 -20.92 30.37
CA GLY A 107 -21.45 -19.53 30.71
C GLY A 107 -19.96 -19.19 30.52
N THR A 108 -19.07 -20.06 31.01
CA THR A 108 -17.62 -19.88 30.83
C THR A 108 -17.18 -19.99 29.37
N ALA A 109 -17.78 -20.90 28.58
CA ALA A 109 -17.53 -21.00 27.14
C ALA A 109 -17.99 -19.74 26.38
N ALA A 110 -19.15 -19.17 26.73
CA ALA A 110 -19.64 -17.94 26.15
C ALA A 110 -18.72 -16.75 26.46
N ILE A 111 -18.23 -16.63 27.70
CA ILE A 111 -17.25 -15.60 28.09
C ILE A 111 -15.95 -15.77 27.29
N ALA A 112 -15.44 -17.00 27.16
CA ALA A 112 -14.23 -17.26 26.39
C ALA A 112 -14.37 -16.84 24.91
N LEU A 113 -15.54 -17.10 24.30
CA LEU A 113 -15.85 -16.65 22.94
C LEU A 113 -15.93 -15.12 22.83
N LEU A 114 -16.57 -14.45 23.80
CA LEU A 114 -16.66 -12.99 23.84
C LEU A 114 -15.28 -12.34 24.00
N SER A 115 -14.44 -12.87 24.89
CA SER A 115 -13.06 -12.41 25.09
C SER A 115 -12.16 -12.62 23.88
N LEU A 116 -12.47 -13.59 23.01
CA LEU A 116 -11.76 -13.77 21.75
C LEU A 116 -12.17 -12.73 20.69
N LEU A 117 -13.39 -12.18 20.82
CA LEU A 117 -13.99 -11.30 19.82
C LEU A 117 -13.79 -9.80 20.12
N VAL A 118 -13.65 -9.43 21.40
CA VAL A 118 -13.41 -8.05 21.87
C VAL A 118 -11.93 -7.74 21.99
#